data_AF-A0A522DY98-F1
#
_entry.id   AF-A0A522DY98-F1
#
_cell.length_a   1.000
_cell.length_b   1.000
_cell.length_c   1.000
_cell.angle_alpha   90.00
_cell.angle_beta   90.00
_cell.angle_gamma   90.00
#
_symmetry.space_group_name_H-M   'P 1'
#
loop_
_entity.id
_entity.type
_entity.pdbx_description
1 polymer ?
#
loop_
_entity_poly.entity_id
_entity_poly.type
_entity_poly.pdbx_seq_one_letter_code
_entity_poly.pdbx_strand_id
1 'polypeptide(L)'
;MIAGTTTYFSYQLYFQTVQQGQSIDALRADIGSKTQTINNLTSTMSDVKAELDAKQSTIDQLGKRLGMAQSQIASLQPVVKRYYALAVRHDGTGVVTPIEVKMTDGTGLVSVNIKNVELMGATQDSIRQAVFIAGALAMTDVTEKDFDVSFLYEDSGIVTIDGPSAGAAITTLITAALENKTLDSSVLVTGTIEQGGLIGPVGGVKSKAQAAKDFGATTFLVPVNESVSVPGLSVREVSSIEQVTAVALR
;
A
#
# COMPACT_ATOMS: atom_id res chain seq x y z
N MET A 1 -78.58 79.22 -0.43
CA MET A 1 -77.61 78.34 -1.10
C MET A 1 -76.67 77.59 -0.14
N ILE A 2 -76.70 77.82 1.19
CA ILE A 2 -75.69 77.28 2.13
C ILE A 2 -76.03 75.87 2.67
N ALA A 3 -77.30 75.44 2.64
CA ALA A 3 -77.71 74.14 3.18
C ALA A 3 -77.39 72.93 2.28
N GLY A 4 -77.29 73.12 0.95
CA GLY A 4 -77.04 72.02 0.01
C GLY A 4 -75.56 71.62 -0.10
N THR A 5 -74.64 72.54 0.19
CA THR A 5 -73.19 72.32 0.10
C THR A 5 -72.64 71.50 1.27
N THR A 6 -73.21 71.67 2.47
CA THR A 6 -72.78 70.93 3.67
C THR A 6 -73.17 69.46 3.58
N THR A 7 -74.39 69.15 3.12
CA THR A 7 -74.85 67.76 2.93
C THR A 7 -74.03 67.03 1.88
N TYR A 8 -73.69 67.68 0.76
CA TYR A 8 -72.87 67.08 -0.31
C TYR A 8 -71.45 66.74 0.16
N PHE A 9 -70.83 67.62 0.96
CA PHE A 9 -69.51 67.38 1.55
C PHE A 9 -69.54 66.22 2.55
N SER A 10 -70.58 66.12 3.37
CA SER A 10 -70.78 65.00 4.31
C SER A 10 -70.94 63.65 3.59
N TYR A 11 -71.69 63.61 2.48
CA TYR A 11 -71.84 62.40 1.67
C TYR A 11 -70.52 62.01 0.99
N GLN A 12 -69.79 62.98 0.43
CA GLN A 12 -68.47 62.74 -0.18
C GLN A 12 -67.48 62.16 0.84
N LEU A 13 -67.42 62.72 2.05
CA LEU A 13 -66.62 62.14 3.14
C LEU A 13 -67.08 60.72 3.46
N TYR A 14 -68.38 60.49 3.64
CA TYR A 14 -68.91 59.15 3.94
C TYR A 14 -68.52 58.11 2.87
N PHE A 15 -68.64 58.43 1.59
CA PHE A 15 -68.23 57.55 0.49
C PHE A 15 -66.72 57.28 0.48
N GLN A 16 -65.88 58.29 0.76
CA GLN A 16 -64.43 58.10 0.92
C GLN A 16 -64.11 57.17 2.09
N THR A 17 -64.76 57.35 3.24
CA THR A 17 -64.54 56.51 4.43
C THR A 17 -64.94 55.06 4.17
N VAL A 18 -66.04 54.83 3.43
CA VAL A 18 -66.48 53.48 3.03
C VAL A 18 -65.49 52.84 2.04
N GLN A 19 -65.01 53.58 1.03
CA GLN A 19 -64.00 53.11 0.07
C GLN A 19 -62.67 52.76 0.76
N GLN A 20 -62.21 53.60 1.70
CA GLN A 20 -61.02 53.31 2.50
C GLN A 20 -61.22 52.09 3.40
N GLY A 21 -62.39 51.92 4.01
CA GLY A 21 -62.74 50.73 4.78
C GLY A 21 -62.63 49.45 3.95
N GLN A 22 -63.19 49.45 2.74
CA GLN A 22 -63.11 48.32 1.81
C GLN A 22 -61.66 48.00 1.39
N SER A 23 -60.82 49.02 1.16
CA SER A 23 -59.39 48.84 0.86
C SER A 23 -58.61 48.25 2.04
N ILE A 24 -58.95 48.62 3.28
CA ILE A 24 -58.33 48.09 4.49
C ILE A 24 -58.69 46.61 4.68
N ASP A 25 -59.94 46.23 4.43
CA ASP A 25 -60.37 44.85 4.55
C ASP A 25 -59.73 43.94 3.50
N ALA A 26 -59.53 44.43 2.27
CA ALA A 26 -58.77 43.71 1.24
C ALA A 26 -57.31 43.48 1.64
N LEU A 27 -56.64 44.49 2.21
CA LEU A 27 -55.26 44.37 2.72
C LEU A 27 -55.18 43.38 3.90
N ARG A 28 -56.17 43.37 4.80
CA ARG A 28 -56.24 42.41 5.91
C ARG A 28 -56.35 40.97 5.40
N ALA A 29 -57.17 40.75 4.37
CA ALA A 29 -57.31 39.43 3.74
C ALA A 29 -55.98 38.96 3.10
N ASP A 30 -55.30 39.84 2.37
CA ASP A 30 -53.99 39.54 1.77
C ASP A 30 -52.91 39.26 2.82
N ILE A 31 -52.83 40.07 3.88
CA ILE A 31 -51.94 39.84 5.04
C ILE A 31 -52.23 38.48 5.67
N GLY A 32 -53.50 38.12 5.86
CA GLY A 32 -53.91 36.83 6.39
C GLY A 32 -53.41 35.67 5.51
N SER A 33 -53.61 35.77 4.19
CA SER A 33 -53.13 34.77 3.22
C SER A 33 -51.61 34.63 3.26
N LYS A 34 -50.87 35.74 3.21
CA LYS A 34 -49.40 35.75 3.28
C LYS A 34 -48.88 35.18 4.60
N THR A 35 -49.55 35.46 5.71
CA THR A 35 -49.20 34.90 7.03
C THR A 35 -49.31 33.38 7.00
N GLN A 36 -50.37 32.84 6.40
CA GLN A 36 -50.52 31.40 6.24
C GLN A 36 -49.43 30.79 5.34
N THR A 37 -49.07 31.47 4.23
CA THR A 37 -47.94 31.04 3.39
C THR A 37 -46.62 31.01 4.17
N ILE A 38 -46.35 32.02 4.98
CA ILE A 38 -45.14 32.08 5.83
C ILE A 38 -45.10 30.91 6.82
N ASN A 39 -46.24 30.60 7.45
CA ASN A 39 -46.32 29.48 8.39
C ASN A 39 -46.06 28.13 7.69
N ASN A 40 -46.64 27.93 6.51
CA ASN A 40 -46.41 26.72 5.71
C ASN A 40 -44.94 26.60 5.29
N LEU A 41 -44.34 27.69 4.78
CA LEU A 41 -42.92 27.71 4.40
C LEU A 41 -42.00 27.45 5.59
N THR A 42 -42.33 28.00 6.77
CA THR A 42 -41.58 27.76 8.01
C THR A 42 -41.61 26.29 8.40
N SER A 43 -42.77 25.63 8.27
CA SER A 43 -42.89 24.18 8.48
C SER A 43 -42.02 23.41 7.49
N THR A 44 -42.14 23.70 6.19
CA THR A 44 -41.35 23.02 5.15
C THR A 44 -39.85 23.21 5.36
N MET A 45 -39.41 24.40 5.77
CA MET A 45 -38.01 24.69 6.04
C MET A 45 -37.48 23.92 7.27
N SER A 46 -38.32 23.71 8.29
CA SER A 46 -38.00 22.84 9.42
C SER A 46 -37.84 21.39 8.98
N ASP A 47 -38.75 20.88 8.14
CA ASP A 47 -38.71 19.51 7.64
C ASP A 47 -37.47 19.25 6.78
N VAL A 48 -37.16 20.17 5.85
CA VAL A 48 -35.96 20.11 5.00
C VAL A 48 -34.69 20.16 5.85
N LYS A 49 -34.66 20.97 6.91
CA LYS A 49 -33.51 21.03 7.82
C LYS A 49 -33.32 19.70 8.56
N ALA A 50 -34.38 19.11 9.06
CA ALA A 50 -34.33 17.80 9.71
C ALA A 50 -33.83 16.71 8.74
N GLU A 51 -34.27 16.74 7.48
CA GLU A 51 -33.78 15.83 6.45
C GLU A 51 -32.28 16.05 6.15
N LEU A 52 -31.84 17.31 6.06
CA LEU A 52 -30.43 17.65 5.85
C LEU A 52 -29.55 17.13 6.98
N ASP A 53 -29.96 17.32 8.23
CA ASP A 53 -29.25 16.85 9.42
C ASP A 53 -29.14 15.31 9.42
N ALA A 54 -30.22 14.61 9.03
CA ALA A 54 -30.22 13.15 8.89
C ALA A 54 -29.28 12.67 7.77
N LYS A 55 -29.25 13.36 6.62
CA LYS A 55 -28.31 13.06 5.54
C LYS A 55 -26.86 13.33 5.96
N GLN A 56 -26.59 14.39 6.72
CA GLN A 56 -25.25 14.70 7.20
C GLN A 56 -24.73 13.60 8.12
N SER A 57 -25.56 13.13 9.06
CA SER A 57 -25.22 11.98 9.92
C SER A 57 -24.91 10.71 9.10
N THR A 58 -25.66 10.49 8.02
CA THR A 58 -25.41 9.35 7.11
C THR A 58 -24.06 9.48 6.40
N ILE A 59 -23.72 10.68 5.92
CA ILE A 59 -22.40 10.96 5.30
C ILE A 59 -21.27 10.65 6.27
N ASP A 60 -21.39 11.09 7.54
CA ASP A 60 -20.38 10.85 8.55
C ASP A 60 -20.19 9.36 8.85
N GLN A 61 -21.28 8.59 8.92
CA GLN A 61 -21.24 7.14 9.08
C GLN A 61 -20.58 6.44 7.88
N LEU A 62 -20.92 6.86 6.66
CA LEU A 62 -20.31 6.32 5.45
C LEU A 62 -18.81 6.63 5.39
N GLY A 63 -18.39 7.83 5.80
CA GLY A 63 -16.98 8.21 5.89
C GLY A 63 -16.18 7.28 6.81
N LYS A 64 -16.73 6.94 7.99
CA LYS A 64 -16.10 5.97 8.90
C LYS A 64 -16.01 4.58 8.30
N ARG A 65 -17.07 4.09 7.67
CA ARG A 65 -17.09 2.78 7.00
C ARG A 65 -16.09 2.71 5.85
N LEU A 66 -15.98 3.77 5.06
CA LEU A 66 -15.02 3.88 3.97
C LEU A 66 -13.58 3.79 4.51
N GLY A 67 -13.25 4.50 5.59
CA GLY A 67 -11.92 4.42 6.21
C GLY A 67 -11.59 3.02 6.74
N MET A 68 -12.55 2.32 7.35
CA MET A 68 -12.38 0.93 7.79
C MET A 68 -12.15 0.00 6.60
N ALA A 69 -12.95 0.11 5.54
CA ALA A 69 -12.82 -0.70 4.34
C ALA A 69 -11.49 -0.45 3.62
N GLN A 70 -11.04 0.81 3.53
CA GLN A 70 -9.73 1.17 2.97
C GLN A 70 -8.58 0.54 3.76
N SER A 71 -8.67 0.52 5.09
CA SER A 71 -7.66 -0.10 5.95
C SER A 71 -7.62 -1.63 5.76
N GLN A 72 -8.78 -2.27 5.63
CA GLN A 72 -8.89 -3.70 5.33
C GLN A 72 -8.38 -4.05 3.92
N ILE A 73 -8.64 -3.20 2.93
CA ILE A 73 -8.12 -3.41 1.56
C ILE A 73 -6.60 -3.26 1.56
N ALA A 74 -6.06 -2.30 2.30
CA ALA A 74 -4.61 -2.09 2.41
C ALA A 74 -3.91 -3.30 3.05
N SER A 75 -4.50 -3.94 4.07
CA SER A 75 -3.95 -5.18 4.65
C SER A 75 -4.05 -6.39 3.72
N LEU A 76 -4.95 -6.38 2.73
CA LEU A 76 -5.08 -7.44 1.73
C LEU A 76 -4.17 -7.27 0.52
N GLN A 77 -3.50 -6.12 0.37
CA GLN A 77 -2.56 -5.93 -0.74
C GLN A 77 -1.27 -6.71 -0.45
N PRO A 78 -0.80 -7.54 -1.40
CA PRO A 78 0.45 -8.24 -1.23
C PRO A 78 1.62 -7.25 -1.14
N VAL A 79 2.54 -7.48 -0.20
CA VAL A 79 3.84 -6.82 -0.20
C VAL A 79 4.71 -7.52 -1.24
N VAL A 80 5.03 -6.81 -2.31
CA VAL A 80 5.93 -7.32 -3.36
C VAL A 80 7.28 -6.60 -3.24
N LYS A 81 8.35 -7.37 -3.13
CA LYS A 81 9.73 -6.85 -3.15
C LYS A 81 10.54 -7.62 -4.18
N ARG A 82 11.53 -6.95 -4.77
CA ARG A 82 12.46 -7.52 -5.75
C ARG A 82 13.90 -7.29 -5.31
N TYR A 83 14.74 -8.27 -5.61
CA TYR A 83 16.17 -8.21 -5.39
C TYR A 83 16.88 -9.09 -6.44
N TYR A 84 18.14 -9.43 -6.19
CA TYR A 84 18.95 -10.17 -7.13
C TYR A 84 19.72 -11.29 -6.43
N ALA A 85 19.73 -12.47 -7.06
CA ALA A 85 20.54 -13.62 -6.67
C ALA A 85 21.64 -13.85 -7.72
N LEU A 86 22.74 -14.47 -7.32
CA LEU A 86 23.84 -14.79 -8.22
C LEU A 86 23.98 -16.30 -8.39
N ALA A 87 24.07 -16.72 -9.65
CA ALA A 87 24.29 -18.10 -10.03
C ALA A 87 25.50 -18.22 -10.96
N VAL A 88 25.91 -19.46 -11.23
CA VAL A 88 26.94 -19.78 -12.20
C VAL A 88 26.34 -20.78 -13.18
N ARG A 89 26.46 -20.50 -14.48
CA ARG A 89 26.02 -21.38 -15.55
C ARG A 89 26.96 -22.58 -15.71
N HIS A 90 26.53 -23.61 -16.44
CA HIS A 90 27.36 -24.79 -16.72
C HIS A 90 28.69 -24.47 -17.43
N ASP A 91 28.76 -23.36 -18.16
CA ASP A 91 29.98 -22.88 -18.82
C ASP A 91 30.94 -22.12 -17.88
N GLY A 92 30.58 -21.96 -16.59
CA GLY A 92 31.34 -21.24 -15.59
C GLY A 92 31.08 -19.72 -15.54
N THR A 93 30.20 -19.20 -16.40
CA THR A 93 29.83 -17.78 -16.45
C THR A 93 28.90 -17.43 -15.29
N GLY A 94 29.23 -16.38 -14.54
CA GLY A 94 28.35 -15.85 -13.51
C GLY A 94 27.15 -15.11 -14.12
N VAL A 95 25.98 -15.22 -13.50
CA VAL A 95 24.76 -14.53 -13.92
C VAL A 95 24.04 -13.94 -12.72
N VAL A 96 23.45 -12.76 -12.91
CA VAL A 96 22.57 -12.11 -11.93
C VAL A 96 21.12 -12.39 -12.33
N THR A 97 20.36 -12.98 -11.41
CA THR A 97 18.97 -13.37 -11.62
C THR A 97 18.08 -12.54 -10.70
N PRO A 98 17.11 -11.78 -11.25
CA PRO A 98 16.12 -11.10 -10.42
C PRO A 98 15.27 -12.11 -9.66
N ILE A 99 15.06 -11.84 -8.38
CA ILE A 99 14.19 -12.60 -7.49
C ILE A 99 13.09 -11.70 -6.95
N GLU A 100 11.88 -12.23 -6.85
CA GLU A 100 10.71 -11.55 -6.32
C GLU A 100 10.15 -12.35 -5.16
N VAL A 101 9.73 -11.67 -4.10
CA VAL A 101 8.88 -12.24 -3.07
C VAL A 101 7.57 -11.48 -3.05
N LYS A 102 6.48 -12.24 -3.01
CA LYS A 102 5.14 -11.76 -2.71
C LYS A 102 4.74 -12.29 -1.35
N MET A 103 4.52 -11.39 -0.41
CA MET A 103 4.08 -11.71 0.94
C MET A 103 2.62 -11.29 1.12
N THR A 104 1.79 -12.18 1.65
CA THR A 104 0.39 -11.93 2.00
C THR A 104 0.11 -12.45 3.39
N ASP A 105 -0.93 -11.93 4.06
CA ASP A 105 -1.47 -12.58 5.25
C ASP A 105 -2.06 -13.95 4.85
N GLY A 106 -1.81 -14.98 5.66
CA GLY A 106 -2.03 -16.35 5.25
C GLY A 106 -1.86 -17.37 6.38
N THR A 107 -1.43 -18.57 6.02
CA THR A 107 -1.37 -19.76 6.91
C THR A 107 0.04 -20.33 7.08
N GLY A 108 1.06 -19.59 6.64
CA GLY A 108 2.46 -20.03 6.70
C GLY A 108 2.89 -20.80 5.45
N LEU A 109 2.16 -20.70 4.34
CA LEU A 109 2.49 -21.36 3.09
C LEU A 109 3.71 -20.70 2.45
N VAL A 110 4.75 -21.48 2.23
CA VAL A 110 5.94 -21.06 1.47
C VAL A 110 5.92 -21.77 0.13
N SER A 111 5.68 -21.01 -0.93
CA SER A 111 5.61 -21.48 -2.31
C SER A 111 6.79 -20.94 -3.12
N VAL A 112 7.19 -21.69 -4.16
CA VAL A 112 8.26 -21.27 -5.07
C VAL A 112 7.77 -21.43 -6.50
N ASN A 113 7.84 -20.34 -7.27
CA ASN A 113 7.49 -20.36 -8.68
C ASN A 113 8.70 -20.80 -9.51
N ILE A 114 8.55 -21.93 -10.19
CA ILE A 114 9.59 -22.61 -10.97
C ILE A 114 9.48 -22.39 -12.48
N LYS A 115 8.73 -21.38 -12.93
CA LYS A 115 8.61 -21.12 -14.36
C LYS A 115 10.00 -20.88 -14.96
N ASN A 116 10.43 -21.81 -15.83
CA ASN A 116 11.73 -21.81 -16.52
C ASN A 116 12.98 -21.98 -15.62
N VAL A 117 12.83 -22.49 -14.39
CA VAL A 117 13.95 -22.76 -13.48
C VAL A 117 13.90 -24.20 -12.99
N GLU A 118 15.02 -24.91 -13.13
CA GLU A 118 15.17 -26.23 -12.53
C GLU A 118 15.64 -26.06 -11.09
N LEU A 119 14.74 -26.34 -10.13
CA LEU A 119 15.08 -26.32 -8.71
C LEU A 119 15.59 -27.69 -8.28
N MET A 120 16.76 -27.72 -7.67
CA MET A 120 17.19 -28.87 -6.89
C MET A 120 16.36 -28.92 -5.60
N GLY A 121 15.99 -30.12 -5.12
CA GLY A 121 15.14 -30.29 -3.92
C GLY A 121 15.65 -29.55 -2.67
N ALA A 122 16.98 -29.45 -2.50
CA ALA A 122 17.63 -28.69 -1.42
C ALA A 122 17.28 -27.18 -1.42
N THR A 123 16.82 -26.63 -2.55
CA THR A 123 16.48 -25.22 -2.68
C THR A 123 15.17 -24.89 -1.96
N GLN A 124 14.19 -25.80 -1.96
CA GLN A 124 12.92 -25.57 -1.28
C GLN A 124 13.09 -25.50 0.24
N ASP A 125 13.92 -26.38 0.80
CA ASP A 125 14.25 -26.37 2.24
C ASP A 125 15.02 -25.10 2.62
N SER A 126 15.95 -24.67 1.77
CA SER A 126 16.69 -23.42 1.99
C SER A 126 15.78 -22.17 2.00
N ILE A 127 14.71 -22.16 1.19
CA ILE A 127 13.75 -21.06 1.16
C ILE A 127 12.88 -21.05 2.41
N ARG A 128 12.41 -22.20 2.88
CA ARG A 128 11.67 -22.29 4.16
C ARG A 128 12.54 -21.84 5.34
N GLN A 129 13.80 -22.25 5.35
CA GLN A 129 14.76 -21.81 6.34
C GLN A 129 15.00 -20.30 6.26
N ALA A 130 15.11 -19.74 5.05
CA ALA A 130 15.23 -18.30 4.84
C ALA A 130 14.02 -17.53 5.40
N VAL A 131 12.79 -18.02 5.20
CA VAL A 131 11.56 -17.43 5.77
C VAL A 131 11.63 -17.42 7.29
N PHE A 132 11.98 -18.55 7.92
CA PHE A 132 12.06 -18.65 9.37
C PHE A 132 13.12 -17.71 9.97
N ILE A 133 14.30 -17.63 9.36
CA ILE A 133 15.38 -16.74 9.80
C ILE A 133 15.01 -15.27 9.60
N ALA A 134 14.39 -14.93 8.47
CA ALA A 134 13.90 -13.58 8.23
C ALA A 134 12.83 -13.17 9.24
N GLY A 135 11.91 -14.08 9.60
CA GLY A 135 10.92 -13.88 10.65
C GLY A 135 11.54 -13.61 12.01
N ALA A 136 12.54 -14.40 12.39
CA ALA A 136 13.28 -14.20 13.64
C ALA A 136 14.02 -12.85 13.65
N LEU A 137 14.65 -12.47 12.55
CA LEU A 137 15.37 -11.20 12.40
C LEU A 137 14.43 -9.98 12.47
N ALA A 138 13.29 -10.07 11.78
CA ALA A 138 12.26 -9.03 11.76
C ALA A 138 11.34 -9.05 12.99
N MET A 139 11.57 -9.96 13.95
CA MET A 139 10.69 -10.19 15.12
C MET A 139 9.21 -10.35 14.72
N THR A 140 8.94 -11.04 13.62
CA THR A 140 7.61 -11.22 13.04
C THR A 140 7.25 -12.69 12.99
N ASP A 141 6.03 -13.02 13.41
CA ASP A 141 5.48 -14.36 13.24
C ASP A 141 5.17 -14.62 11.75
N VAL A 142 5.89 -15.57 11.18
CA VAL A 142 5.77 -15.97 9.77
C VAL A 142 4.71 -17.05 9.56
N THR A 143 4.14 -17.62 10.62
CA THR A 143 3.11 -18.67 10.53
C THR A 143 1.74 -18.13 10.09
N GLU A 144 1.53 -16.82 10.21
CA GLU A 144 0.33 -16.12 9.73
C GLU A 144 0.58 -15.41 8.39
N LYS A 145 1.65 -15.76 7.68
CA LYS A 145 2.05 -15.12 6.42
C LYS A 145 2.42 -16.15 5.36
N ASP A 146 1.92 -15.93 4.16
CA ASP A 146 2.27 -16.73 2.99
C ASP A 146 3.35 -15.99 2.18
N PHE A 147 4.28 -16.76 1.62
CA PHE A 147 5.40 -16.26 0.83
C PHE A 147 5.47 -17.00 -0.50
N ASP A 148 5.28 -16.28 -1.60
CA ASP A 148 5.55 -16.79 -2.95
C ASP A 148 6.91 -16.24 -3.42
N VAL A 149 7.91 -17.11 -3.53
CA VAL A 149 9.25 -16.75 -4.03
C VAL A 149 9.34 -17.10 -5.51
N SER A 150 9.67 -16.12 -6.35
CA SER A 150 9.78 -16.30 -7.80
C SER A 150 11.16 -15.90 -8.28
N PHE A 151 11.78 -16.75 -9.10
CA PHE A 151 12.98 -16.41 -9.85
C PHE A 151 12.54 -15.93 -11.24
N LEU A 152 12.84 -14.68 -11.56
CA LEU A 152 12.42 -14.04 -12.81
C LEU A 152 13.54 -14.22 -13.85
N TYR A 153 13.52 -15.35 -14.55
CA TYR A 153 14.45 -15.60 -15.65
C TYR A 153 13.77 -15.31 -17.00
N GLU A 154 14.33 -14.40 -17.79
CA GLU A 154 13.73 -13.93 -19.05
C GLU A 154 14.16 -14.74 -20.28
N ASP A 155 15.31 -15.44 -20.25
CA ASP A 155 15.83 -16.17 -21.40
C ASP A 155 15.28 -17.61 -21.51
N SER A 156 15.14 -18.09 -22.75
CA SER A 156 14.61 -19.41 -23.14
C SER A 156 15.50 -20.62 -22.77
N GLY A 157 16.52 -20.43 -21.93
CA GLY A 157 17.45 -21.48 -21.49
C GLY A 157 17.21 -21.90 -20.04
N ILE A 158 17.50 -23.16 -19.72
CA ILE A 158 17.52 -23.65 -18.34
C ILE A 158 18.77 -23.10 -17.67
N VAL A 159 18.61 -22.21 -16.69
CA VAL A 159 19.68 -21.90 -15.74
C VAL A 159 19.50 -22.80 -14.53
N THR A 160 20.49 -23.67 -14.31
CA THR A 160 20.62 -24.40 -13.05
C THR A 160 21.00 -23.39 -11.98
N ILE A 161 20.05 -23.05 -11.11
CA ILE A 161 20.36 -22.34 -9.88
C ILE A 161 20.96 -23.39 -8.95
N ASP A 162 22.29 -23.43 -8.95
CA ASP A 162 23.04 -24.44 -8.22
C ASP A 162 22.98 -24.13 -6.70
N GLY A 163 22.01 -24.76 -6.06
CA GLY A 163 21.94 -24.98 -4.63
C GLY A 163 21.56 -23.78 -3.74
N PRO A 164 21.66 -23.95 -2.41
CA PRO A 164 21.23 -22.99 -1.40
C PRO A 164 22.00 -21.65 -1.39
N SER A 165 22.88 -21.39 -2.37
CA SER A 165 23.78 -20.23 -2.41
C SER A 165 23.09 -18.88 -2.60
N ALA A 166 21.79 -18.89 -2.90
CA ALA A 166 20.90 -17.73 -2.89
C ALA A 166 20.23 -17.48 -1.52
N GLY A 167 20.47 -18.35 -0.52
CA GLY A 167 19.84 -18.30 0.79
C GLY A 167 19.95 -16.93 1.44
N ALA A 168 21.16 -16.37 1.52
CA ALA A 168 21.37 -15.04 2.09
C ALA A 168 20.61 -13.93 1.32
N ALA A 169 20.56 -14.00 -0.01
CA ALA A 169 19.83 -13.02 -0.83
C ALA A 169 18.32 -13.11 -0.61
N ILE A 170 17.78 -14.33 -0.54
CA ILE A 170 16.36 -14.60 -0.30
C ILE A 170 15.97 -14.18 1.12
N THR A 171 16.77 -14.52 2.14
CA THR A 171 16.54 -14.07 3.52
C THR A 171 16.55 -12.54 3.62
N THR A 172 17.49 -11.87 2.94
CA THR A 172 17.56 -10.40 2.89
C THR A 172 16.30 -9.81 2.25
N LEU A 173 15.85 -10.38 1.13
CA LEU A 173 14.64 -9.97 0.42
C LEU A 173 13.38 -10.14 1.27
N ILE A 174 13.23 -11.29 1.94
CA ILE A 174 12.08 -11.55 2.82
C ILE A 174 12.12 -10.63 4.05
N THR A 175 13.30 -10.40 4.64
CA THR A 175 13.46 -9.46 5.76
C THR A 175 13.01 -8.06 5.34
N ALA A 176 13.40 -7.60 4.14
CA ALA A 176 12.94 -6.32 3.62
C ALA A 176 11.41 -6.24 3.42
N ALA A 177 10.77 -7.36 3.03
CA ALA A 177 9.32 -7.44 2.89
C ALA A 177 8.63 -7.38 4.26
N LEU A 178 9.14 -8.11 5.26
CA LEU A 178 8.62 -8.13 6.63
C LEU A 178 8.77 -6.77 7.33
N GLU A 179 9.94 -6.15 7.22
CA GLU A 179 10.22 -4.86 7.87
C GLU A 179 9.75 -3.66 7.04
N ASN A 180 9.19 -3.90 5.85
CA ASN A 180 8.86 -2.88 4.85
C ASN A 180 10.03 -1.92 4.52
N LYS A 181 11.27 -2.43 4.55
CA LYS A 181 12.48 -1.67 4.21
C LYS A 181 12.75 -1.67 2.70
N THR A 182 13.60 -0.75 2.26
CA THR A 182 14.05 -0.66 0.88
C THR A 182 15.35 -1.45 0.73
N LEU A 183 15.50 -2.19 -0.37
CA LEU A 183 16.73 -2.90 -0.71
C LEU A 183 17.64 -2.00 -1.54
N ASP A 184 18.92 -1.94 -1.18
CA ASP A 184 19.95 -1.27 -1.95
C ASP A 184 20.37 -2.14 -3.13
N SER A 185 19.94 -1.79 -4.34
CA SER A 185 20.27 -2.54 -5.57
C SER A 185 21.75 -2.48 -5.95
N SER A 186 22.55 -1.61 -5.32
CA SER A 186 24.01 -1.56 -5.52
C SER A 186 24.78 -2.54 -4.63
N VAL A 187 24.11 -3.18 -3.68
CA VAL A 187 24.66 -4.22 -2.81
C VAL A 187 24.12 -5.56 -3.28
N LEU A 188 25.01 -6.51 -3.50
CA LEU A 188 24.66 -7.89 -3.82
C LEU A 188 25.29 -8.85 -2.82
N VAL A 189 24.68 -10.01 -2.60
CA VAL A 189 25.17 -11.01 -1.65
C VAL A 189 25.08 -12.42 -2.25
N THR A 190 26.04 -13.27 -1.93
CA THR A 190 25.97 -14.73 -2.13
C THR A 190 26.31 -15.44 -0.82
N GLY A 191 25.73 -16.61 -0.61
CA GLY A 191 25.93 -17.36 0.64
C GLY A 191 24.78 -18.32 0.86
N THR A 192 25.10 -19.54 1.33
CA THR A 192 24.07 -20.39 1.93
C THR A 192 23.62 -19.77 3.25
N ILE A 193 22.40 -20.04 3.67
CA ILE A 193 21.89 -19.61 4.96
C ILE A 193 21.74 -20.83 5.88
N GLU A 194 22.44 -20.80 7.00
CA GLU A 194 22.43 -21.88 8.00
C GLU A 194 21.54 -21.54 9.20
N GLN A 195 21.33 -22.49 10.10
CA GLN A 195 20.54 -22.25 11.30
C GLN A 195 21.17 -21.12 12.13
N GLY A 196 20.34 -20.24 12.68
CA GLY A 196 20.82 -19.07 13.43
C GLY A 196 21.34 -17.92 12.57
N GLY A 197 21.14 -17.94 11.24
CA GLY A 197 21.44 -16.81 10.37
C GLY A 197 22.90 -16.71 9.92
N LEU A 198 23.69 -17.76 10.11
CA LEU A 198 25.08 -17.81 9.64
C LEU A 198 25.15 -17.95 8.11
N ILE A 199 26.14 -17.28 7.52
CA ILE A 199 26.38 -17.31 6.08
C ILE A 199 27.43 -18.38 5.78
N GLY A 200 27.01 -19.41 5.05
CA GLY A 200 27.86 -20.54 4.69
C GLY A 200 28.49 -20.42 3.30
N PRO A 201 29.48 -21.29 3.00
CA PRO A 201 30.35 -21.20 1.83
C PRO A 201 29.62 -21.45 0.51
N VAL A 202 30.17 -20.94 -0.59
CA VAL A 202 29.59 -21.11 -1.93
C VAL A 202 30.63 -21.35 -3.02
N GLY A 203 30.20 -22.03 -4.08
CA GLY A 203 31.00 -22.19 -5.30
C GLY A 203 31.00 -20.94 -6.20
N GLY A 204 32.06 -20.80 -6.99
CA GLY A 204 32.09 -19.89 -8.14
C GLY A 204 32.17 -18.40 -7.80
N VAL A 205 32.72 -18.05 -6.63
CA VAL A 205 32.72 -16.67 -6.11
C VAL A 205 33.35 -15.67 -7.07
N LYS A 206 34.44 -16.04 -7.76
CA LYS A 206 35.07 -15.18 -8.78
C LYS A 206 34.13 -14.86 -9.95
N SER A 207 33.44 -15.86 -10.48
CA SER A 207 32.47 -15.68 -11.57
C SER A 207 31.27 -14.85 -11.12
N LYS A 208 30.77 -15.09 -9.91
CA LYS A 208 29.69 -14.31 -9.30
C LYS A 208 30.10 -12.86 -9.06
N ALA A 209 31.31 -12.61 -8.54
CA ALA A 209 31.82 -11.26 -8.33
C ALA A 209 31.98 -10.50 -9.66
N GLN A 210 32.42 -11.17 -10.73
CA GLN A 210 32.47 -10.55 -12.06
C GLN A 210 31.05 -10.18 -12.55
N ALA A 211 30.08 -11.08 -12.40
CA ALA A 211 28.69 -10.80 -12.75
C ALA A 211 28.07 -9.67 -11.91
N ALA A 212 28.39 -9.60 -10.60
CA ALA A 212 27.97 -8.51 -9.73
C ALA A 212 28.48 -7.15 -10.23
N LYS A 213 29.76 -7.09 -10.60
CA LYS A 213 30.37 -5.90 -11.20
C LYS A 213 29.71 -5.52 -12.52
N ASP A 214 29.53 -6.49 -13.42
CA ASP A 214 28.98 -6.24 -14.75
C ASP A 214 27.51 -5.81 -14.69
N PHE A 215 26.79 -6.24 -13.65
CA PHE A 215 25.45 -5.78 -13.30
C PHE A 215 25.43 -4.34 -12.72
N GLY A 216 26.57 -3.79 -12.30
CA GLY A 216 26.70 -2.44 -11.75
C GLY A 216 26.64 -2.38 -10.22
N ALA A 217 26.84 -3.49 -9.51
CA ALA A 217 26.95 -3.48 -8.06
C ALA A 217 28.23 -2.75 -7.61
N THR A 218 28.14 -1.95 -6.56
CA THR A 218 29.29 -1.30 -5.93
C THR A 218 29.88 -2.16 -4.81
N THR A 219 29.01 -2.95 -4.16
CA THR A 219 29.38 -3.80 -3.02
C THR A 219 28.93 -5.24 -3.27
N PHE A 220 29.83 -6.19 -3.05
CA PHE A 220 29.51 -7.61 -3.11
C PHE A 220 29.87 -8.29 -1.79
N LEU A 221 28.87 -8.86 -1.13
CA LEU A 221 28.99 -9.54 0.14
C LEU A 221 29.17 -11.04 -0.09
N VAL A 222 30.23 -11.61 0.51
CA VAL A 222 30.61 -13.01 0.34
C VAL A 222 30.85 -13.67 1.70
N PRO A 223 30.77 -15.01 1.79
CA PRO A 223 31.12 -15.73 3.02
C PRO A 223 32.56 -15.45 3.47
N VAL A 224 32.82 -15.66 4.77
CA VAL A 224 34.16 -15.50 5.35
C VAL A 224 35.16 -16.44 4.67
N ASN A 225 36.37 -15.93 4.40
CA ASN A 225 37.45 -16.62 3.67
C ASN A 225 37.17 -16.90 2.19
N GLU A 226 36.12 -16.33 1.61
CA GLU A 226 35.79 -16.48 0.18
C GLU A 226 36.02 -15.18 -0.62
N SER A 227 36.64 -14.16 -0.03
CA SER A 227 36.92 -12.90 -0.72
C SER A 227 37.78 -13.06 -1.98
N VAL A 228 37.41 -12.29 -3.00
CA VAL A 228 38.10 -12.24 -4.29
C VAL A 228 38.34 -10.78 -4.68
N SER A 229 39.44 -10.51 -5.39
CA SER A 229 39.74 -9.18 -5.91
C SER A 229 39.17 -9.01 -7.32
N VAL A 230 38.23 -8.09 -7.47
CA VAL A 230 37.67 -7.67 -8.77
C VAL A 230 37.80 -6.14 -8.89
N PRO A 231 38.61 -5.61 -9.83
CA PRO A 231 38.80 -4.16 -9.96
C PRO A 231 37.48 -3.41 -10.16
N GLY A 232 37.21 -2.41 -9.32
CA GLY A 232 35.98 -1.61 -9.38
C GLY A 232 34.79 -2.16 -8.60
N LEU A 233 34.96 -3.25 -7.84
CA LEU A 233 33.93 -3.83 -6.97
C LEU A 233 34.47 -3.95 -5.54
N SER A 234 33.71 -3.44 -4.56
CA SER A 234 34.05 -3.61 -3.14
C SER A 234 33.55 -4.96 -2.64
N VAL A 235 34.43 -5.96 -2.56
CA VAL A 235 34.11 -7.28 -2.00
C VAL A 235 34.33 -7.28 -0.49
N ARG A 236 33.29 -7.63 0.29
CA ARG A 236 33.32 -7.65 1.76
C ARG A 236 32.89 -9.01 2.28
N GLU A 237 33.65 -9.54 3.22
CA GLU A 237 33.30 -10.77 3.90
C GLU A 237 32.23 -10.53 4.97
N VAL A 238 31.28 -11.45 5.07
CA VAL A 238 30.20 -11.45 6.05
C VAL A 238 30.03 -12.84 6.65
N SER A 239 29.77 -12.90 7.95
CA SER A 239 29.56 -14.16 8.68
C SER A 239 28.10 -14.43 9.01
N SER A 240 27.25 -13.40 8.98
CA SER A 240 25.85 -13.52 9.38
C SER A 240 24.91 -12.62 8.59
N ILE A 241 23.64 -12.98 8.57
CA ILE A 241 22.60 -12.26 7.85
C ILE A 241 22.37 -10.85 8.42
N GLU A 242 22.60 -10.62 9.71
CA GLU A 242 22.52 -9.30 10.33
C GLU A 242 23.52 -8.32 9.71
N GLN A 243 24.73 -8.79 9.38
CA GLN A 243 25.73 -7.96 8.70
C GLN A 243 25.30 -7.63 7.28
N VAL A 244 24.65 -8.58 6.60
CA VAL A 244 24.11 -8.36 5.25
C VAL A 244 22.99 -7.34 5.27
N THR A 245 21.99 -7.52 6.13
CA THR A 245 20.82 -6.63 6.19
C THR A 245 21.21 -5.23 6.67
N ALA A 246 22.18 -5.11 7.58
CA ALA A 246 22.71 -3.81 8.00
C ALA A 246 23.36 -3.00 6.86
N VAL A 247 23.80 -3.66 5.79
CA VAL A 247 24.40 -3.02 4.62
C VAL A 247 23.40 -2.88 3.47
N ALA A 248 22.55 -3.89 3.27
CA ALA A 248 21.67 -4.00 2.11
C ALA A 248 20.28 -3.36 2.31
N LEU A 249 19.84 -3.11 3.54
CA LEU A 249 18.53 -2.53 3.83
C LEU A 249 18.64 -1.05 4.23
N ARG A 250 17.65 -0.26 3.81
CA ARG A 250 17.47 1.17 4.14
C ARG A 250 16.05 1.46 4.62
#